data_AF-A0A4Y7JB06-F1
#
_entry.id   AF-A0A4Y7JB06-F1
#
_cell.length_a   1.000
_cell.length_b   1.000
_cell.length_c   1.000
_cell.angle_alpha   90.00
_cell.angle_beta   90.00
_cell.angle_gamma   90.00
#
_symmetry.space_group_name_H-M   'P 1'
#
loop_
_entity.id
_entity.type
_entity.pdbx_description
1 polymer ?
#
loop_
_entity_poly.entity_id
_entity_poly.type
_entity_poly.pdbx_seq_one_letter_code
_entity_poly.pdbx_strand_id
1 'polypeptide(L)'
;MFHWPATIMGPPESPYAGGVFLVPPKVLHAGNTNKNAFKALIVGEYSGIRVDLVKDFEMGVFNKAPEFLKMNPLGKVPVLETPEGAIFESNAIAHYGEYIYINFSLLVGELFWYLLVLILPLLHLLL
;
A
#
# COMPACT_ATOMS: atom_id res chain seq x y z
N MET A 1 -25.88 -11.96 3.85
CA MET A 1 -25.25 -10.90 3.03
C MET A 1 -25.52 -9.56 3.69
N PHE A 2 -24.66 -9.15 4.63
CA PHE A 2 -24.85 -7.89 5.36
C PHE A 2 -24.24 -6.74 4.56
N HIS A 3 -25.05 -6.13 3.69
CA HIS A 3 -24.72 -4.83 3.10
C HIS A 3 -24.99 -3.73 4.14
N TRP A 4 -23.93 -3.19 4.73
CA TRP A 4 -24.01 -1.95 5.49
C TRP A 4 -23.83 -0.75 4.54
N PRO A 5 -24.68 0.29 4.59
CA PRO A 5 -24.63 1.41 3.66
C PRO A 5 -23.55 2.43 4.06
N ALA A 6 -22.29 2.12 3.76
CA ALA A 6 -21.14 2.99 4.02
C ALA A 6 -21.03 4.21 3.06
N THR A 7 -22.15 4.90 2.77
CA THR A 7 -22.25 5.94 1.74
C THR A 7 -23.07 7.17 2.17
N ILE A 8 -22.79 7.72 3.33
CA ILE A 8 -23.08 9.15 3.63
C ILE A 8 -21.85 9.73 4.32
N MET A 9 -20.90 10.25 3.52
CA MET A 9 -19.66 10.92 3.97
C MET A 9 -18.84 10.11 5.00
N GLY A 10 -18.03 9.16 4.51
CA GLY A 10 -16.92 8.63 5.32
C GLY A 10 -15.98 9.78 5.76
N PRO A 11 -15.38 9.73 6.96
CA PRO A 11 -14.52 10.81 7.43
C PRO A 11 -13.32 11.00 6.49
N PRO A 12 -12.80 12.25 6.33
CA PRO A 12 -11.64 12.51 5.47
C PRO A 12 -10.38 11.70 5.83
N GLU A 13 -10.29 11.24 7.08
CA GLU A 13 -9.21 10.41 7.62
C GLU A 13 -9.61 8.92 7.77
N SER A 14 -10.69 8.49 7.11
CA SER A 14 -11.05 7.07 7.01
C SER A 14 -9.89 6.28 6.39
N PRO A 15 -9.34 5.24 7.04
CA PRO A 15 -8.34 4.38 6.42
C PRO A 15 -8.91 3.50 5.28
N TYR A 16 -10.16 3.72 4.85
CA TYR A 16 -10.74 3.18 3.61
C TYR A 16 -11.43 4.24 2.76
N ALA A 17 -11.20 4.15 1.45
CA ALA A 17 -12.11 4.69 0.44
C ALA A 17 -12.23 3.70 -0.73
N GLY A 18 -13.45 3.42 -1.21
CA GLY A 18 -13.68 2.61 -2.41
C GLY A 18 -13.21 1.15 -2.36
N GLY A 19 -12.89 0.61 -1.18
CA GLY A 19 -12.31 -0.74 -1.01
C GLY A 19 -10.78 -0.77 -0.98
N VAL A 20 -10.12 0.38 -1.14
CA VAL A 20 -8.65 0.54 -1.03
C VAL A 20 -8.31 1.11 0.34
N PHE A 21 -7.24 0.62 0.94
CA PHE A 21 -6.78 1.02 2.27
C PHE A 21 -5.94 2.30 2.14
N LEU A 22 -6.30 3.38 2.84
CA LEU A 22 -5.62 4.69 2.78
C LEU A 22 -4.31 4.71 3.60
N VAL A 23 -3.46 3.72 3.36
CA VAL A 23 -2.02 3.91 3.49
C VAL A 23 -1.64 5.03 2.50
N PRO A 24 -0.80 6.02 2.87
CA PRO A 24 -0.40 7.07 1.95
C PRO A 24 0.15 6.46 0.64
N PRO A 25 -0.26 6.99 -0.53
CA PRO A 25 0.01 6.36 -1.82
C PRO A 25 1.52 6.29 -2.04
N LYS A 26 2.04 5.07 -2.24
CA LYS A 26 3.48 4.87 -2.39
C LYS A 26 3.88 5.18 -3.82
N VAL A 27 4.83 6.11 -4.00
CA VAL A 27 5.24 6.59 -5.32
C VAL A 27 6.21 5.59 -5.96
N LEU A 28 5.87 5.10 -7.15
CA LEU A 28 6.69 4.15 -7.91
C LEU A 28 7.32 4.83 -9.13
N HIS A 29 8.64 4.99 -9.08
CA HIS A 29 9.44 5.52 -10.17
C HIS A 29 9.76 4.43 -11.20
N ALA A 30 9.00 4.39 -12.28
CA ALA A 30 9.29 3.59 -13.46
C ALA A 30 8.51 4.09 -14.68
N GLY A 31 9.04 3.85 -15.88
CA GLY A 31 8.26 3.98 -17.12
C GLY A 31 7.11 2.96 -17.16
N ASN A 32 5.95 3.39 -17.68
CA ASN A 32 4.69 2.63 -17.70
C ASN A 32 4.74 1.25 -18.39
N THR A 33 5.74 0.97 -19.22
CA THR A 33 5.96 -0.30 -19.93
C THR A 33 6.97 -1.23 -19.24
N ASN A 34 7.49 -0.86 -18.07
CA ASN A 34 8.53 -1.63 -17.39
C ASN A 34 7.99 -2.92 -16.73
N LYS A 35 8.31 -4.08 -17.32
CA LYS A 35 7.98 -5.41 -16.78
C LYS A 35 8.39 -5.65 -15.32
N ASN A 36 9.43 -4.97 -14.83
CA ASN A 36 9.87 -5.09 -13.44
C ASN A 36 9.00 -4.24 -12.49
N ALA A 37 8.39 -3.15 -12.98
CA ALA A 37 7.46 -2.33 -12.20
C ALA A 37 6.09 -2.99 -12.05
N PHE A 38 5.64 -3.77 -13.05
CA PHE A 38 4.39 -4.54 -12.95
C PHE A 38 4.33 -5.45 -11.72
N LYS A 39 5.46 -6.00 -11.23
CA LYS A 39 5.47 -6.78 -9.97
C LYS A 39 4.94 -5.97 -8.77
N ALA A 40 5.41 -4.72 -8.65
CA ALA A 40 5.03 -3.83 -7.55
C ALA A 40 3.56 -3.39 -7.68
N LEU A 41 3.10 -3.12 -8.90
CA LEU A 41 1.71 -2.74 -9.18
C LEU A 41 0.74 -3.90 -8.94
N ILE A 42 1.09 -5.13 -9.38
CA ILE A 42 0.29 -6.34 -9.13
C ILE A 42 0.18 -6.62 -7.62
N VAL A 43 1.28 -6.54 -6.87
CA VAL A 43 1.24 -6.71 -5.40
C VAL A 43 0.42 -5.60 -4.74
N GLY A 44 0.54 -4.34 -5.19
CA GLY A 44 -0.29 -3.23 -4.71
C GLY A 44 -1.79 -3.52 -4.86
N GLU A 45 -2.22 -3.87 -6.07
CA GLU A 45 -3.61 -4.19 -6.40
C GLU A 45 -4.14 -5.38 -5.58
N TYR A 46 -3.41 -6.50 -5.55
CA TYR A 46 -3.80 -7.69 -4.78
C TYR A 46 -3.84 -7.46 -3.26
N SER A 47 -3.05 -6.51 -2.74
CA SER A 47 -3.00 -6.17 -1.32
C SER A 47 -3.97 -5.07 -0.91
N GLY A 48 -4.67 -4.44 -1.86
CA GLY A 48 -5.43 -3.20 -1.60
C GLY A 48 -4.55 -2.01 -1.18
N ILE A 49 -3.25 -2.06 -1.50
CA ILE A 49 -2.25 -1.02 -1.18
C ILE A 49 -2.07 -0.13 -2.42
N ARG A 50 -2.43 1.14 -2.32
CA ARG A 50 -2.27 2.09 -3.43
C ARG A 50 -0.81 2.37 -3.75
N VAL A 51 -0.42 2.09 -4.99
CA VAL A 51 0.90 2.37 -5.57
C VAL A 51 0.70 3.29 -6.77
N ASP A 52 1.08 4.56 -6.64
CA ASP A 52 0.92 5.56 -7.70
C ASP A 52 2.17 5.63 -8.57
N LEU A 53 2.03 5.42 -9.88
CA LEU A 53 3.14 5.54 -10.81
C LEU A 53 3.47 7.02 -11.07
N VAL A 54 4.76 7.36 -11.12
CA VAL A 54 5.22 8.68 -11.56
C VAL A 54 4.78 8.93 -13.01
N LYS A 55 4.04 10.03 -13.22
CA LYS A 55 3.61 10.47 -14.56
C LYS A 55 4.82 10.90 -15.37
N ASP A 56 4.78 10.63 -16.67
CA ASP A 56 5.74 11.12 -17.66
C ASP A 56 7.21 10.78 -17.36
N PHE A 57 7.44 9.62 -16.74
CA PHE A 57 8.78 9.11 -16.39
C PHE A 57 9.60 8.74 -17.64
N GLU A 58 10.50 9.64 -18.06
CA GLU A 58 11.44 9.39 -19.15
C GLU A 58 12.70 8.63 -18.71
N MET A 59 12.85 7.40 -19.23
CA MET A 59 14.06 6.61 -19.13
C MET A 59 15.23 7.29 -19.87
N GLY A 60 16.37 7.40 -19.22
CA GLY A 60 17.57 8.07 -19.73
C GLY A 60 17.72 9.53 -19.27
N VAL A 61 16.64 10.12 -18.73
CA VAL A 61 16.60 11.47 -18.16
C VAL A 61 16.41 11.39 -16.63
N PHE A 62 15.21 11.02 -16.16
CA PHE A 62 14.89 11.00 -14.73
C PHE A 62 15.82 10.07 -13.93
N ASN A 63 16.13 8.89 -14.47
CA ASN A 63 16.96 7.89 -13.79
C ASN A 63 18.46 8.27 -13.69
N LYS A 64 18.86 9.44 -14.24
CA LYS A 64 20.20 10.03 -14.09
C LYS A 64 20.19 11.32 -13.25
N ALA A 65 19.02 11.84 -12.87
CA ALA A 65 18.93 13.04 -12.05
C ALA A 65 19.58 12.79 -10.67
N PRO A 66 20.30 13.76 -10.08
CA PRO A 66 20.94 13.57 -8.77
C PRO A 66 19.93 13.29 -7.65
N GLU A 67 18.67 13.67 -7.82
CA GLU A 67 17.54 13.34 -6.94
C GLU A 67 17.25 11.83 -6.98
N PHE A 68 17.17 11.25 -8.18
CA PHE A 68 16.95 9.83 -8.35
C PHE A 68 18.17 8.99 -7.92
N LEU A 69 19.39 9.47 -8.18
CA LEU A 69 20.62 8.77 -7.80
C LEU A 69 20.84 8.75 -6.28
N LYS A 70 20.25 9.66 -5.51
CA LYS A 70 20.18 9.57 -4.03
C LYS A 70 19.29 8.42 -3.57
N MET A 71 18.22 8.10 -4.31
CA MET A 71 17.29 7.01 -4.01
C MET A 71 17.80 5.64 -4.50
N ASN A 72 18.43 5.60 -5.68
CA ASN A 72 19.08 4.42 -6.22
C ASN A 72 20.38 4.80 -6.95
N PRO A 73 21.56 4.63 -6.30
CA PRO A 73 22.86 4.93 -6.90
C PRO A 73 23.17 4.17 -8.20
N LEU A 74 22.44 3.10 -8.52
CA LEU A 74 22.60 2.34 -9.76
C LEU A 74 21.84 2.94 -10.96
N GLY A 75 21.00 3.97 -10.75
CA GLY A 75 20.18 4.56 -11.82
C GLY A 75 19.16 3.59 -12.43
N LYS A 76 18.76 2.55 -11.70
CA LYS A 76 17.84 1.48 -12.18
C LYS A 76 16.41 1.68 -11.69
N VAL A 77 15.45 1.11 -12.42
CA VAL A 77 14.02 1.12 -12.12
C VAL A 77 13.44 -0.30 -12.05
N PRO A 78 12.39 -0.56 -11.25
CA PRO A 78 11.66 0.39 -10.40
C PRO A 78 12.40 0.81 -9.12
N VAL A 79 11.98 1.95 -8.56
CA VAL A 79 12.25 2.39 -7.18
C VAL A 79 10.92 2.81 -6.55
N LEU A 80 10.65 2.36 -5.33
CA LEU A 80 9.49 2.73 -4.52
C LEU A 80 9.93 3.74 -3.44
N GLU A 81 9.20 4.85 -3.30
CA GLU A 81 9.32 5.73 -2.13
C GLU A 81 8.49 5.21 -0.96
N THR A 82 9.07 5.22 0.24
CA THR A 82 8.38 4.97 1.51
C THR A 82 8.79 6.01 2.55
N PRO A 83 8.02 6.21 3.64
CA PRO A 83 8.41 7.12 4.72
C PRO A 83 9.73 6.72 5.42
N GLU A 84 10.11 5.45 5.31
CA GLU A 84 11.34 4.89 5.89
C GLU A 84 12.56 5.04 4.97
N GLY A 85 12.35 5.22 3.66
CA GLY A 85 13.39 5.40 2.66
C GLY A 85 12.98 4.95 1.25
N ALA A 86 13.94 4.95 0.32
CA ALA A 86 13.73 4.43 -1.02
C ALA A 86 14.07 2.93 -1.08
N ILE A 87 13.17 2.12 -1.64
CA ILE A 87 13.36 0.69 -1.87
C ILE A 87 13.53 0.44 -3.36
N PHE A 88 14.66 -0.14 -3.76
CA PHE A 88 14.91 -0.59 -5.13
C PHE A 88 15.01 -2.12 -5.21
N GLU A 89 15.15 -2.64 -6.43
CA GLU A 89 14.95 -4.04 -6.83
C GLU A 89 13.50 -4.56 -6.75
N SER A 90 13.02 -5.06 -7.88
CA SER A 90 11.60 -5.40 -8.09
C SER A 90 11.05 -6.54 -7.21
N ASN A 91 11.92 -7.43 -6.73
CA ASN A 91 11.53 -8.49 -5.79
C ASN A 91 11.45 -7.96 -4.35
N ALA A 92 12.34 -7.03 -3.96
CA ALA A 92 12.32 -6.45 -2.62
C ALA A 92 11.08 -5.56 -2.43
N ILE A 93 10.73 -4.77 -3.45
CA ILE A 93 9.49 -3.98 -3.48
C ILE A 93 8.25 -4.88 -3.36
N ALA A 94 8.24 -6.04 -4.02
CA ALA A 94 7.14 -7.01 -3.93
C ALA A 94 7.00 -7.60 -2.51
N HIS A 95 8.08 -8.09 -1.91
CA HIS A 95 8.06 -8.61 -0.54
C HIS A 95 7.75 -7.55 0.52
N TYR A 96 8.11 -6.28 0.30
CA TYR A 96 7.73 -5.18 1.19
C TYR A 96 6.21 -4.91 1.13
N GLY A 97 5.59 -4.97 -0.05
CA GLY A 97 4.12 -4.89 -0.19
C GLY A 97 3.40 -6.05 0.50
N GLU A 98 3.87 -7.29 0.27
CA GLU A 98 3.39 -8.51 0.93
C GLU A 98 3.54 -8.44 2.47
N TYR A 99 4.68 -7.98 2.97
CA TYR A 99 4.92 -7.77 4.40
C TYR A 99 3.91 -6.79 5.02
N ILE A 100 3.66 -5.64 4.38
CA ILE A 100 2.66 -4.68 4.87
C ILE A 100 1.26 -5.31 4.91
N TYR A 101 0.86 -6.03 3.85
CA TYR A 101 -0.43 -6.70 3.79
C TYR A 101 -0.61 -7.73 4.92
N ILE A 102 0.41 -8.56 5.17
CA ILE A 102 0.35 -9.59 6.22
C ILE A 102 0.25 -8.95 7.62
N ASN A 103 1.11 -7.98 7.95
CA ASN A 103 1.06 -7.31 9.25
C ASN A 103 -0.27 -6.59 9.47
N PHE A 104 -0.81 -5.96 8.42
CA PHE A 104 -2.11 -5.31 8.49
C PHE A 104 -3.26 -6.31 8.70
N SER A 105 -3.28 -7.41 7.95
CA SER A 105 -4.29 -8.47 8.06
C SER A 105 -4.30 -9.12 9.46
N LEU A 106 -3.11 -9.38 10.02
CA LEU A 106 -2.95 -9.87 11.40
C LEU A 106 -3.50 -8.88 12.43
N LEU A 107 -3.18 -7.58 12.30
CA LEU A 107 -3.68 -6.54 13.21
C LEU A 107 -5.22 -6.48 13.22
N VAL A 108 -5.87 -6.57 12.07
CA VAL A 108 -7.34 -6.60 11.98
C VAL A 108 -7.92 -7.90 12.56
N GLY A 109 -7.25 -9.04 12.32
CA GLY A 109 -7.65 -10.33 12.91
C GLY A 109 -7.66 -10.31 14.44
N GLU A 110 -6.57 -9.83 15.04
CA GLU A 110 -6.46 -9.67 16.50
C GLU A 110 -7.49 -8.67 17.04
N LEU A 111 -7.63 -7.49 16.43
CA LEU A 111 -8.62 -6.49 16.88
C LEU A 111 -10.06 -7.00 16.80
N PHE A 112 -10.41 -7.74 15.75
CA PHE A 112 -11.73 -8.38 15.61
C PHE A 112 -11.94 -9.49 16.65
N TRP A 113 -10.90 -10.26 16.97
CA TRP A 113 -10.94 -11.26 18.03
C TRP A 113 -11.12 -10.63 19.42
N TYR A 114 -10.37 -9.58 19.75
CA TYR A 114 -10.57 -8.82 20.99
C TYR A 114 -11.98 -8.21 21.09
N LEU A 115 -12.53 -7.70 19.98
CA LEU A 115 -13.90 -7.19 19.91
C LEU A 115 -14.93 -8.28 20.26
N LEU A 116 -14.79 -9.47 19.66
CA LEU A 116 -15.63 -10.64 19.93
C LEU A 116 -15.52 -11.13 21.37
N VAL A 117 -14.30 -11.24 21.92
CA VAL A 117 -14.07 -11.81 23.26
C VAL A 117 -14.49 -10.83 24.37
N LEU A 118 -14.31 -9.52 24.19
CA LEU A 118 -14.58 -8.53 25.24
C LEU A 118 -15.98 -7.93 25.16
N ILE A 119 -16.47 -7.58 23.97
CA ILE A 119 -17.75 -6.84 23.84
C ILE A 119 -18.94 -7.80 23.76
N LEU A 120 -18.80 -8.96 23.12
CA LEU A 120 -19.93 -9.88 22.96
C LEU A 120 -20.48 -10.40 24.30
N PRO A 121 -19.67 -10.76 25.32
CA PRO A 121 -20.19 -11.15 26.63
C PRO A 121 -20.84 -9.97 27.39
N LEU A 122 -20.29 -8.75 27.26
CA LEU A 122 -20.89 -7.55 27.86
C LEU A 122 -22.25 -7.22 27.24
N LEU A 123 -22.44 -7.46 25.94
CA LEU A 123 -23.73 -7.30 25.27
C LEU A 123 -24.80 -8.26 25.80
N HIS A 124 -24.42 -9.49 26.19
CA HIS A 124 -25.30 -10.47 26.84
C HIS A 124 -25.59 -10.17 28.33
N LEU A 125 -24.96 -9.13 28.91
CA LEU A 125 -25.25 -8.63 30.26
C LEU A 125 -26.10 -7.34 30.23
N LEU A 126 -26.50 -6.89 29.04
CA LEU A 126 -27.26 -5.65 28.78
C LEU A 126 -28.59 -5.92 28.06
N LEU A 127 -29.01 -7.19 27.98
CA LEU A 127 -30.22 -7.70 27.31
C LEU A 127 -30.93 -8.71 28.22
#